data_AF-A0A819AGL7-F1
#
_entry.id   AF-A0A819AGL7-F1
#
_cell.length_a   1.000
_cell.length_b   1.000
_cell.length_c   1.000
_cell.angle_alpha   90.00
_cell.angle_beta   90.00
_cell.angle_gamma   90.00
#
_symmetry.space_group_name_H-M   'P 1'
#
loop_
_entity.id
_entity.type
_entity.pdbx_description
1 polymer ?
#
loop_
_entity_poly.entity_id
_entity_poly.type
_entity_poly.pdbx_seq_one_letter_code
_entity_poly.pdbx_strand_id
1 'polypeptide(L)'
;MLPRHNARNVEPHKPISVWHKESISTIITYSRENSSKNNGTNKTKCKVSQYKPLLFGILIGGLVAGVGLAAILTLYLTQLSTQTTTTTTAAFIASAFWPFDNNALELYNGLDGTLSGLPSYTTSFLGYGAAINLDQSLSQFVSITPIVIPLNSRSFTIEAWIYPIGLTGGEYGIFGQCQSTSTNLCLHFTSRNSKLYCGFYANDVEGATTLTMNVWTHVACVYDSVRLTQEVWLNGVLDGLHSGSPYQGLWGATTIGATYSTGNMDSFNGYIDQVRFESRAKNSTELWNDASLYVYYSFNDGSLLDNGPNGINGTASGVLTSIIGRINRAIQFSSGSYIYYTYAPFYFLGINNHAFSISLWVQPTGSYAASTLVFVEQLASWCVHFLVMNSAGYLSAYLWIGSVVSTNGPILPLNSWTHIGYTYSLSNGIQLYINGALYSTTGGFSFSASGVPMYMILGNDGGRTSCSPGFGGPFTGAFDEFYVHNCELTASQVRALANP
;
A
#
# COMPACT_ATOMS: atom_id res chain seq x y z
N MET A 1 -37.89 20.85 47.93
CA MET A 1 -38.75 21.34 46.82
C MET A 1 -38.17 20.83 45.50
N LEU A 2 -38.99 20.78 44.45
CA LEU A 2 -38.61 20.40 43.07
C LEU A 2 -38.55 21.67 42.19
N PRO A 3 -37.83 21.71 41.04
CA PRO A 3 -38.28 21.05 39.80
C PRO A 3 -37.22 20.23 39.04
N ARG A 4 -37.66 19.59 37.95
CA ARG A 4 -36.89 18.74 37.01
C ARG A 4 -36.66 19.46 35.66
N HIS A 5 -36.01 18.73 34.74
CA HIS A 5 -35.89 18.92 33.29
C HIS A 5 -34.62 19.68 32.82
N ASN A 6 -33.96 19.29 31.72
CA ASN A 6 -34.21 18.15 30.82
C ASN A 6 -32.92 17.63 30.20
N ALA A 7 -32.83 16.31 29.96
CA ALA A 7 -31.83 15.73 29.08
C ALA A 7 -32.31 15.76 27.62
N ARG A 8 -31.39 15.83 26.66
CA ARG A 8 -31.62 15.49 25.25
C ARG A 8 -30.43 14.71 24.73
N ASN A 9 -30.72 13.66 23.97
CA ASN A 9 -29.71 12.92 23.22
C ASN A 9 -29.22 13.76 22.04
N VAL A 10 -27.97 13.56 21.62
CA VAL A 10 -27.45 13.98 20.32
C VAL A 10 -26.97 12.71 19.62
N GLU A 11 -27.45 12.47 18.41
CA GLU A 11 -27.10 11.30 17.61
C GLU A 11 -25.73 11.50 16.95
N PRO A 12 -24.91 10.44 16.75
CA PRO A 12 -23.66 10.54 16.02
C PRO A 12 -23.91 10.82 14.53
N HIS A 13 -23.26 11.86 13.99
CA HIS A 13 -23.35 12.21 12.58
C HIS A 13 -22.72 11.11 11.69
N LYS A 14 -23.44 10.73 10.62
CA LYS A 14 -22.86 9.92 9.53
C LYS A 14 -21.88 10.78 8.71
N PRO A 15 -20.67 10.28 8.37
CA PRO A 15 -19.87 10.85 7.30
C PRO A 15 -20.60 10.69 5.96
N ILE A 16 -20.58 11.73 5.13
CA ILE A 16 -20.97 11.64 3.71
C ILE A 16 -19.70 11.90 2.90
N SER A 17 -19.17 10.86 2.26
CA SER A 17 -18.09 10.96 1.29
C SER A 17 -18.64 10.66 -0.11
N VAL A 18 -18.63 11.68 -0.98
CA VAL A 18 -18.94 11.55 -2.42
C VAL A 18 -17.81 12.18 -3.20
N TRP A 19 -16.85 11.37 -3.61
CA TRP A 19 -15.82 11.81 -4.55
C TRP A 19 -16.45 12.01 -5.93
N HIS A 20 -16.45 13.25 -6.42
CA HIS A 20 -16.83 13.54 -7.80
C HIS A 20 -15.66 13.19 -8.74
N LYS A 21 -15.97 12.41 -9.78
CA LYS A 21 -15.01 11.99 -10.81
C LYS A 21 -15.11 12.98 -11.97
N GLU A 22 -14.23 13.99 -12.00
CA GLU A 22 -14.22 14.98 -13.09
C GLU A 22 -13.73 14.35 -14.41
N SER A 23 -14.69 13.98 -15.27
CA SER A 23 -14.42 13.59 -16.65
C SER A 23 -14.47 14.81 -17.56
N ILE A 24 -13.31 15.17 -18.13
CA ILE A 24 -13.20 16.22 -19.14
C ILE A 24 -14.14 15.87 -20.32
N SER A 25 -15.10 16.75 -20.60
CA SER A 25 -15.99 16.63 -21.76
C SER A 25 -16.18 17.98 -22.44
N THR A 26 -16.15 17.96 -23.78
CA THR A 26 -16.09 19.17 -24.61
C THR A 26 -17.40 19.96 -24.56
N ILE A 27 -17.32 21.26 -24.30
CA ILE A 27 -18.49 22.14 -24.25
C ILE A 27 -19.08 22.31 -25.66
N ILE A 28 -20.32 21.87 -25.84
CA ILE A 28 -21.21 22.31 -26.93
C ILE A 28 -22.47 22.87 -26.29
N THR A 29 -22.66 24.18 -26.41
CA THR A 29 -23.70 24.93 -25.70
C THR A 29 -25.01 24.95 -26.46
N TYR A 30 -26.11 24.49 -25.84
CA TYR A 30 -27.47 24.82 -26.26
C TYR A 30 -28.37 25.16 -25.06
N SER A 31 -29.42 25.94 -25.32
CA SER A 31 -30.13 26.75 -24.31
C SER A 31 -31.25 26.03 -23.55
N ARG A 32 -31.54 26.52 -22.34
CA ARG A 32 -32.72 26.16 -21.54
C ARG A 32 -34.02 26.59 -22.22
N GLU A 33 -35.07 25.82 -22.01
CA GLU A 33 -36.41 26.35 -21.72
C GLU A 33 -37.00 25.66 -20.47
N ASN A 34 -37.94 26.33 -19.79
CA ASN A 34 -38.58 25.85 -18.57
C ASN A 34 -39.98 25.31 -18.86
N SER A 35 -40.43 24.28 -18.14
CA SER A 35 -41.79 24.27 -17.58
C SER A 35 -41.90 23.34 -16.36
N SER A 36 -42.97 23.50 -15.59
CA SER A 36 -43.21 22.79 -14.33
C SER A 36 -44.57 22.07 -14.34
N LYS A 37 -44.70 21.00 -13.51
CA LYS A 37 -45.83 20.77 -12.58
C LYS A 37 -45.71 19.46 -11.79
N ASN A 38 -46.52 19.36 -10.73
CA ASN A 38 -46.49 18.32 -9.70
C ASN A 38 -47.50 17.17 -9.93
N ASN A 39 -47.19 16.02 -9.33
CA ASN A 39 -48.07 15.01 -8.72
C ASN A 39 -49.23 14.37 -9.53
N GLY A 40 -49.18 13.04 -9.64
CA GLY A 40 -50.33 12.17 -9.92
C GLY A 40 -49.99 10.69 -9.62
N THR A 41 -50.83 9.98 -8.86
CA THR A 41 -50.55 8.61 -8.37
C THR A 41 -51.36 7.53 -9.11
N ASN A 42 -50.75 6.38 -9.45
CA ASN A 42 -51.13 5.02 -8.95
C ASN A 42 -50.73 3.82 -9.85
N LYS A 43 -50.50 2.68 -9.17
CA LYS A 43 -50.81 1.27 -9.54
C LYS A 43 -50.13 0.59 -10.75
N THR A 44 -49.09 -0.18 -10.43
CA THR A 44 -48.92 -1.63 -10.70
C THR A 44 -49.43 -2.25 -12.02
N LYS A 45 -48.51 -2.88 -12.76
CA LYS A 45 -48.47 -4.37 -12.92
C LYS A 45 -47.18 -4.84 -13.59
N CYS A 46 -46.54 -5.87 -13.04
CA CYS A 46 -45.49 -6.63 -13.74
C CYS A 46 -46.11 -7.80 -14.53
N LYS A 47 -45.53 -8.14 -15.68
CA LYS A 47 -45.61 -9.47 -16.30
C LYS A 47 -44.30 -9.77 -17.01
N VAL A 48 -43.79 -10.99 -16.80
CA VAL A 48 -42.63 -11.55 -17.48
C VAL A 48 -43.13 -12.68 -18.40
N SER A 49 -42.52 -12.83 -19.58
CA SER A 49 -42.75 -13.98 -20.46
C SER A 49 -41.44 -14.38 -21.14
N GLN A 50 -41.10 -15.67 -21.02
CA GLN A 50 -39.92 -16.28 -21.65
C GLN A 50 -40.14 -16.49 -23.15
N TYR A 51 -39.05 -16.61 -23.92
CA TYR A 51 -39.06 -17.13 -25.28
C TYR A 51 -38.20 -18.39 -25.38
N LYS A 52 -38.67 -19.37 -26.16
CA LYS A 52 -37.89 -20.52 -26.65
C LYS A 52 -37.67 -20.37 -28.16
N PRO A 53 -36.50 -20.73 -28.71
CA PRO A 53 -36.29 -20.81 -30.15
C PRO A 53 -36.92 -22.09 -30.73
N LEU A 54 -37.20 -22.06 -32.03
CA LEU A 54 -37.70 -23.19 -32.82
C LEU A 54 -36.95 -23.21 -34.16
N LEU A 55 -36.37 -24.35 -34.54
CA LEU A 55 -35.74 -24.52 -35.85
C LEU A 55 -36.79 -24.86 -36.92
N PHE A 56 -36.57 -24.34 -38.13
CA PHE A 56 -37.12 -24.90 -39.37
C PHE A 56 -36.08 -24.74 -40.49
N GLY A 57 -36.01 -25.72 -41.38
CA GLY A 57 -35.21 -25.69 -42.61
C GLY A 57 -35.96 -26.38 -43.74
N ILE A 58 -35.72 -25.95 -44.98
CA ILE A 58 -36.30 -26.47 -46.23
C ILE A 58 -35.25 -26.26 -47.36
N LEU A 59 -35.27 -27.12 -48.38
CA LEU A 59 -34.18 -27.26 -49.37
C LEU A 59 -34.75 -27.50 -50.78
N ILE A 60 -34.75 -26.47 -51.65
CA ILE A 60 -35.25 -26.45 -53.05
C ILE A 60 -34.44 -25.39 -53.84
N GLY A 61 -34.07 -25.52 -55.12
CA GLY A 61 -34.24 -26.67 -56.03
C GLY A 61 -33.52 -26.54 -57.39
N GLY A 62 -33.81 -25.52 -58.21
CA GLY A 62 -33.24 -25.41 -59.57
C GLY A 62 -33.72 -24.22 -60.43
N LEU A 63 -32.98 -23.98 -61.52
CA LEU A 63 -33.11 -22.89 -62.51
C LEU A 63 -34.39 -23.04 -63.39
N VAL A 64 -34.90 -22.02 -64.12
CA VAL A 64 -34.44 -20.63 -64.42
C VAL A 64 -35.61 -19.63 -64.11
N ALA A 65 -35.77 -18.36 -64.55
CA ALA A 65 -35.24 -17.54 -65.66
C ALA A 65 -35.21 -16.02 -65.31
N GLY A 66 -35.26 -15.11 -66.31
CA GLY A 66 -35.35 -13.65 -66.14
C GLY A 66 -36.75 -13.13 -65.80
N VAL A 67 -36.93 -11.91 -65.29
CA VAL A 67 -36.04 -10.73 -65.37
C VAL A 67 -35.87 -10.06 -64.00
N GLY A 68 -34.66 -9.61 -63.63
CA GLY A 68 -34.44 -8.94 -62.33
C GLY A 68 -33.00 -8.62 -61.90
N LEU A 69 -31.97 -8.94 -62.70
CA LEU A 69 -30.56 -8.68 -62.36
C LEU A 69 -30.19 -7.19 -62.54
N ALA A 70 -30.59 -6.37 -61.56
CA ALA A 70 -30.06 -5.02 -61.35
C ALA A 70 -30.15 -4.60 -59.87
N ALA A 71 -31.23 -4.93 -59.17
CA ALA A 71 -31.50 -4.45 -57.80
C ALA A 71 -30.96 -5.35 -56.67
N ILE A 72 -30.69 -6.63 -56.94
CA ILE A 72 -30.38 -7.64 -55.90
C ILE A 72 -28.86 -7.76 -55.62
N LEU A 73 -28.00 -7.46 -56.59
CA LEU A 73 -26.54 -7.60 -56.44
C LEU A 73 -25.95 -6.57 -55.45
N THR A 74 -26.54 -5.37 -55.38
CA THR A 74 -26.12 -4.27 -54.49
C THR A 74 -26.38 -4.57 -53.00
N LEU A 75 -27.30 -5.49 -52.70
CA LEU A 75 -27.67 -5.91 -51.33
C LEU A 75 -26.82 -7.08 -50.80
N TYR A 76 -26.14 -7.84 -51.67
CA TYR A 76 -25.22 -8.91 -51.25
C TYR A 76 -23.77 -8.44 -51.10
N LEU A 77 -23.35 -7.41 -51.83
CA LEU A 77 -22.02 -6.80 -51.70
C LEU A 77 -21.90 -5.81 -50.52
N THR A 78 -22.96 -5.63 -49.72
CA THR A 78 -23.00 -4.77 -48.53
C THR A 78 -23.16 -5.53 -47.22
N GLN A 79 -23.24 -6.88 -47.25
CA GLN A 79 -23.26 -7.73 -46.04
C GLN A 79 -21.95 -8.50 -45.78
N LEU A 80 -20.91 -8.28 -46.59
CA LEU A 80 -19.52 -8.40 -46.12
C LEU A 80 -19.12 -7.13 -45.35
N SER A 81 -19.95 -6.75 -44.36
CA SER A 81 -19.48 -5.87 -43.31
C SER A 81 -18.34 -6.58 -42.59
N THR A 82 -17.31 -5.83 -42.22
CA THR A 82 -16.13 -6.39 -41.58
C THR A 82 -16.53 -7.13 -40.31
N GLN A 83 -16.51 -8.47 -40.34
CA GLN A 83 -16.37 -9.26 -39.12
C GLN A 83 -14.92 -9.07 -38.65
N THR A 84 -14.66 -7.86 -38.17
CA THR A 84 -13.44 -7.51 -37.47
C THR A 84 -13.41 -8.40 -36.25
N THR A 85 -12.67 -9.49 -36.34
CA THR A 85 -12.26 -10.25 -35.17
C THR A 85 -11.40 -9.30 -34.36
N THR A 86 -12.05 -8.54 -33.49
CA THR A 86 -11.42 -7.95 -32.32
C THR A 86 -10.98 -9.13 -31.47
N THR A 87 -9.84 -9.70 -31.82
CA THR A 87 -8.89 -10.19 -30.82
C THR A 87 -8.59 -8.99 -29.94
N THR A 88 -9.46 -8.80 -28.96
CA THR A 88 -9.14 -8.11 -27.72
C THR A 88 -8.00 -8.92 -27.13
N THR A 89 -6.77 -8.56 -27.51
CA THR A 89 -5.60 -8.81 -26.69
C THR A 89 -5.98 -8.36 -25.30
N ALA A 90 -6.17 -9.32 -24.38
CA ALA A 90 -6.58 -9.03 -23.02
C ALA A 90 -5.65 -7.92 -22.51
N ALA A 91 -6.23 -6.83 -22.00
CA ALA A 91 -5.48 -5.64 -21.64
C ALA A 91 -4.30 -6.06 -20.76
N PHE A 92 -3.09 -5.67 -21.14
CA PHE A 92 -1.90 -6.11 -20.43
C PHE A 92 -1.90 -5.44 -19.05
N ILE A 93 -2.37 -6.19 -18.05
CA ILE A 93 -2.35 -5.81 -16.65
C ILE A 93 -0.87 -5.78 -16.24
N ALA A 94 -0.26 -4.60 -16.30
CA ALA A 94 1.13 -4.40 -15.90
C ALA A 94 1.31 -4.66 -14.40
N SER A 95 0.34 -4.23 -13.61
CA SER A 95 0.25 -4.40 -12.17
C SER A 95 -1.19 -4.30 -11.67
N ALA A 96 -1.44 -4.60 -10.40
CA ALA A 96 -2.73 -4.41 -9.74
C ALA A 96 -2.55 -4.22 -8.23
N PHE A 97 -3.47 -3.49 -7.58
CA PHE A 97 -3.31 -3.09 -6.17
C PHE A 97 -4.64 -3.03 -5.41
N TRP A 98 -4.75 -3.87 -4.38
CA TRP A 98 -5.88 -3.95 -3.44
C TRP A 98 -5.45 -3.48 -2.04
N PRO A 99 -5.72 -2.22 -1.65
CA PRO A 99 -5.34 -1.67 -0.35
C PRO A 99 -6.29 -2.09 0.80
N PHE A 100 -7.40 -2.76 0.47
CA PHE A 100 -8.43 -3.24 1.41
C PHE A 100 -9.11 -2.21 2.33
N ASP A 101 -9.06 -0.92 1.98
CA ASP A 101 -9.67 0.21 2.70
C ASP A 101 -11.22 0.14 2.85
N ASN A 102 -11.71 -0.76 3.70
CA ASN A 102 -13.13 -1.06 3.94
C ASN A 102 -13.89 -1.56 2.70
N ASN A 103 -13.16 -1.99 1.66
CA ASN A 103 -13.68 -2.49 0.39
C ASN A 103 -12.65 -3.41 -0.29
N ALA A 104 -13.03 -4.09 -1.37
CA ALA A 104 -12.14 -4.97 -2.14
C ALA A 104 -11.93 -4.51 -3.60
N LEU A 105 -12.11 -3.21 -3.87
CA LEU A 105 -11.85 -2.63 -5.19
C LEU A 105 -10.34 -2.57 -5.47
N GLU A 106 -9.99 -2.47 -6.74
CA GLU A 106 -8.61 -2.38 -7.23
C GLU A 106 -8.35 -0.99 -7.82
N LEU A 107 -7.19 -0.39 -7.54
CA LEU A 107 -7.02 1.06 -7.78
C LEU A 107 -6.80 1.46 -9.24
N TYR A 108 -6.33 0.57 -10.13
CA TYR A 108 -5.74 0.98 -11.42
C TYR A 108 -6.41 0.39 -12.66
N ASN A 109 -6.71 -0.92 -12.66
CA ASN A 109 -7.06 -1.69 -13.85
C ASN A 109 -8.47 -2.31 -13.80
N GLY A 110 -9.19 -2.14 -12.69
CA GLY A 110 -10.56 -2.63 -12.52
C GLY A 110 -10.65 -4.12 -12.23
N LEU A 111 -9.61 -4.71 -11.62
CA LEU A 111 -9.64 -6.08 -11.11
C LEU A 111 -10.37 -6.15 -9.75
N ASP A 112 -11.56 -5.58 -9.68
CA ASP A 112 -12.35 -5.46 -8.45
C ASP A 112 -12.70 -6.83 -7.86
N GLY A 113 -12.44 -6.99 -6.56
CA GLY A 113 -12.70 -8.20 -5.81
C GLY A 113 -14.13 -8.30 -5.28
N THR A 114 -14.73 -9.48 -5.43
CA THR A 114 -16.01 -9.82 -4.79
C THR A 114 -15.74 -10.54 -3.47
N LEU A 115 -16.32 -10.03 -2.37
CA LEU A 115 -16.15 -10.62 -1.03
C LEU A 115 -16.92 -11.95 -0.89
N SER A 116 -16.25 -12.97 -0.37
CA SER A 116 -16.84 -14.24 0.06
C SER A 116 -16.93 -14.33 1.59
N GLY A 117 -18.02 -14.86 2.13
CA GLY A 117 -18.19 -15.10 3.57
C GLY A 117 -18.43 -13.85 4.45
N LEU A 118 -18.59 -12.66 3.86
CA LEU A 118 -18.78 -11.36 4.56
C LEU A 118 -17.66 -11.06 5.60
N PRO A 119 -16.41 -10.86 5.14
CA PRO A 119 -15.29 -10.53 6.02
C PRO A 119 -15.44 -9.14 6.65
N SER A 120 -14.67 -8.93 7.71
CA SER A 120 -14.63 -7.66 8.44
C SER A 120 -13.37 -6.87 8.08
N TYR A 121 -13.22 -5.66 8.63
CA TYR A 121 -12.05 -4.82 8.43
C TYR A 121 -11.48 -4.38 9.78
N THR A 122 -10.18 -4.15 9.82
CA THR A 122 -9.41 -3.76 11.02
C THR A 122 -8.38 -2.68 10.66
N THR A 123 -7.64 -2.16 11.64
CA THR A 123 -6.58 -1.17 11.39
C THR A 123 -5.52 -1.72 10.45
N SER A 124 -5.20 -0.96 9.41
CA SER A 124 -4.12 -1.27 8.46
C SER A 124 -2.74 -1.39 9.14
N PHE A 125 -1.78 -2.07 8.49
CA PHE A 125 -0.36 -2.00 8.86
C PHE A 125 0.20 -0.55 8.79
N LEU A 126 -0.46 0.36 8.05
CA LEU A 126 -0.17 1.80 8.04
C LEU A 126 -0.76 2.56 9.22
N GLY A 127 -1.63 1.98 10.04
CA GLY A 127 -2.30 2.70 11.15
C GLY A 127 -3.33 3.76 10.71
N TYR A 128 -3.41 4.08 9.42
CA TYR A 128 -4.53 4.73 8.74
C TYR A 128 -5.03 3.83 7.61
N GLY A 129 -6.27 4.01 7.17
CA GLY A 129 -6.89 3.04 6.25
C GLY A 129 -7.32 1.77 6.98
N ALA A 130 -7.57 0.68 6.25
CA ALA A 130 -8.00 -0.59 6.82
C ALA A 130 -7.45 -1.83 6.11
N ALA A 131 -7.16 -2.87 6.90
CA ALA A 131 -6.85 -4.21 6.42
C ALA A 131 -8.12 -5.10 6.40
N ILE A 132 -8.21 -6.06 5.48
CA ILE A 132 -9.27 -7.06 5.48
C ILE A 132 -8.97 -8.15 6.51
N ASN A 133 -9.98 -8.52 7.31
CA ASN A 133 -9.91 -9.57 8.33
C ASN A 133 -10.71 -10.80 7.88
N LEU A 134 -10.02 -11.93 7.74
CA LEU A 134 -10.53 -13.18 7.19
C LEU A 134 -10.56 -14.27 8.26
N ASP A 135 -11.74 -14.83 8.48
CA ASP A 135 -11.97 -16.01 9.33
C ASP A 135 -12.02 -17.28 8.47
N GLN A 136 -11.03 -18.15 8.65
CA GLN A 136 -10.92 -19.44 7.97
C GLN A 136 -12.13 -20.36 8.27
N SER A 137 -12.72 -20.28 9.47
CA SER A 137 -13.88 -21.11 9.84
C SER A 137 -15.18 -20.70 9.12
N LEU A 138 -15.20 -19.50 8.53
CA LEU A 138 -16.29 -18.96 7.71
C LEU A 138 -15.97 -19.02 6.20
N SER A 139 -14.84 -19.62 5.81
CA SER A 139 -14.33 -19.68 4.43
C SER A 139 -14.30 -18.31 3.74
N GLN A 140 -13.81 -17.30 4.45
CA GLN A 140 -13.72 -15.92 3.97
C GLN A 140 -12.52 -15.69 3.06
N PHE A 141 -12.75 -15.04 1.92
CA PHE A 141 -11.73 -14.66 0.94
C PHE A 141 -12.27 -13.60 -0.02
N VAL A 142 -11.44 -13.13 -0.94
CA VAL A 142 -11.82 -12.22 -2.03
C VAL A 142 -11.65 -12.93 -3.37
N SER A 143 -12.69 -12.91 -4.21
CA SER A 143 -12.73 -13.52 -5.54
C SER A 143 -12.55 -12.45 -6.62
N ILE A 144 -11.44 -12.49 -7.36
CA ILE A 144 -11.27 -11.68 -8.57
C ILE A 144 -11.83 -12.52 -9.73
N THR A 145 -13.05 -12.18 -10.16
CA THR A 145 -13.84 -12.96 -11.13
C THR A 145 -14.78 -12.04 -11.92
N PRO A 146 -14.99 -12.29 -13.23
CA PRO A 146 -14.55 -13.44 -14.02
C PRO A 146 -13.14 -13.30 -14.62
N ILE A 147 -12.39 -12.25 -14.26
CA ILE A 147 -11.08 -11.96 -14.86
C ILE A 147 -10.00 -12.86 -14.26
N VAL A 148 -9.25 -13.53 -15.13
CA VAL A 148 -8.08 -14.37 -14.80
C VAL A 148 -6.83 -13.50 -14.99
N ILE A 149 -5.91 -13.49 -14.03
CA ILE A 149 -4.66 -12.74 -14.19
C ILE A 149 -3.71 -13.56 -15.11
N PRO A 150 -3.14 -12.95 -16.16
CA PRO A 150 -2.37 -13.66 -17.19
C PRO A 150 -0.96 -14.03 -16.70
N LEU A 151 -0.88 -14.94 -15.73
CA LEU A 151 0.35 -15.43 -15.08
C LEU A 151 1.05 -16.56 -15.88
N ASN A 152 0.43 -17.06 -16.95
CA ASN A 152 0.87 -18.27 -17.63
C ASN A 152 2.17 -18.04 -18.44
N SER A 153 3.19 -18.84 -18.18
CA SER A 153 4.50 -18.80 -18.84
C SER A 153 5.16 -17.41 -18.85
N ARG A 154 5.01 -16.66 -17.76
CA ARG A 154 5.49 -15.28 -17.58
C ARG A 154 6.11 -15.10 -16.19
N SER A 155 7.06 -14.18 -16.08
CA SER A 155 7.54 -13.71 -14.78
C SER A 155 6.45 -12.89 -14.08
N PHE A 156 6.40 -12.94 -12.75
CA PHE A 156 5.50 -12.13 -11.94
C PHE A 156 6.02 -11.92 -10.52
N THR A 157 5.41 -11.00 -9.79
CA THR A 157 5.49 -10.92 -8.33
C THR A 157 4.09 -10.71 -7.77
N ILE A 158 3.81 -11.38 -6.66
CA ILE A 158 2.61 -11.22 -5.85
C ILE A 158 3.11 -10.96 -4.43
N GLU A 159 2.73 -9.85 -3.82
CA GLU A 159 3.21 -9.44 -2.50
C GLU A 159 2.08 -8.85 -1.65
N ALA A 160 2.22 -8.92 -0.33
CA ALA A 160 1.21 -8.53 0.63
C ALA A 160 1.82 -8.22 2.00
N TRP A 161 1.13 -7.41 2.79
CA TRP A 161 1.28 -7.43 4.23
C TRP A 161 0.29 -8.43 4.83
N ILE A 162 0.75 -9.28 5.75
CA ILE A 162 -0.09 -10.25 6.46
C ILE A 162 0.09 -10.15 7.99
N TYR A 163 -0.97 -10.44 8.73
CA TYR A 163 -1.01 -10.56 10.18
C TYR A 163 -1.71 -11.88 10.55
N PRO A 164 -0.99 -13.01 10.66
CA PRO A 164 -1.59 -14.29 10.97
C PRO A 164 -2.08 -14.34 12.43
N ILE A 165 -3.32 -14.75 12.66
CA ILE A 165 -3.86 -15.01 14.02
C ILE A 165 -3.98 -16.51 14.33
N GLY A 166 -3.82 -17.37 13.31
CA GLY A 166 -3.67 -18.82 13.44
C GLY A 166 -2.75 -19.38 12.35
N LEU A 167 -1.85 -20.29 12.71
CA LEU A 167 -0.87 -20.92 11.81
C LEU A 167 -0.72 -22.45 12.00
N THR A 168 -1.59 -23.07 12.81
CA THR A 168 -1.41 -24.43 13.31
C THR A 168 -2.28 -25.47 12.60
N GLY A 169 -1.65 -26.41 11.88
CA GLY A 169 -2.29 -27.66 11.46
C GLY A 169 -3.08 -27.62 10.15
N GLY A 170 -2.95 -26.55 9.36
CA GLY A 170 -3.57 -26.43 8.03
C GLY A 170 -2.73 -25.58 7.07
N GLU A 171 -3.30 -25.32 5.90
CA GLU A 171 -2.82 -24.28 4.98
C GLU A 171 -3.59 -22.97 5.21
N TYR A 172 -2.96 -21.84 4.88
CA TYR A 172 -3.52 -20.49 5.04
C TYR A 172 -3.19 -19.68 3.79
N GLY A 173 -4.07 -19.75 2.79
CA GLY A 173 -3.83 -19.16 1.48
C GLY A 173 -3.80 -17.65 1.49
N ILE A 174 -2.75 -17.06 0.94
CA ILE A 174 -2.55 -15.60 0.81
C ILE A 174 -3.02 -15.14 -0.57
N PHE A 175 -2.65 -15.88 -1.62
CA PHE A 175 -3.11 -15.67 -2.99
C PHE A 175 -3.15 -17.00 -3.76
N GLY A 176 -4.15 -17.21 -4.61
CA GLY A 176 -4.27 -18.40 -5.45
C GLY A 176 -4.80 -18.13 -6.86
N GLN A 177 -4.41 -18.96 -7.81
CA GLN A 177 -5.07 -19.04 -9.12
C GLN A 177 -4.97 -20.49 -9.63
N CYS A 178 -6.10 -21.20 -9.67
CA CYS A 178 -6.11 -22.65 -9.91
C CYS A 178 -7.01 -23.08 -11.06
N GLN A 179 -6.42 -23.75 -12.06
CA GLN A 179 -7.12 -24.40 -13.16
C GLN A 179 -7.56 -25.81 -12.78
N SER A 180 -6.64 -26.58 -12.19
CA SER A 180 -6.85 -27.94 -11.67
C SER A 180 -5.71 -28.33 -10.73
N THR A 181 -5.96 -29.25 -9.79
CA THR A 181 -4.93 -29.84 -8.92
C THR A 181 -4.02 -30.77 -9.72
N SER A 182 -3.08 -30.18 -10.46
CA SER A 182 -2.20 -30.85 -11.42
C SER A 182 -0.95 -29.99 -11.59
N THR A 183 0.22 -30.61 -11.82
CA THR A 183 1.50 -29.90 -11.85
C THR A 183 1.51 -28.75 -12.87
N ASN A 184 2.02 -27.60 -12.44
CA ASN A 184 2.01 -26.30 -13.11
C ASN A 184 0.62 -25.63 -13.28
N LEU A 185 -0.49 -26.23 -12.83
CA LEU A 185 -1.85 -25.76 -13.10
C LEU A 185 -2.61 -25.22 -11.86
N CYS A 186 -2.01 -25.22 -10.67
CA CYS A 186 -2.62 -24.65 -9.47
C CYS A 186 -1.62 -23.76 -8.71
N LEU A 187 -1.66 -22.45 -8.96
CA LEU A 187 -0.86 -21.49 -8.20
C LEU A 187 -1.42 -21.35 -6.79
N HIS A 188 -0.55 -21.58 -5.82
CA HIS A 188 -0.77 -21.26 -4.42
C HIS A 188 0.39 -20.41 -3.92
N PHE A 189 0.08 -19.34 -3.19
CA PHE A 189 0.96 -18.62 -2.30
C PHE A 189 0.28 -18.67 -0.92
N THR A 190 0.88 -19.37 0.03
CA THR A 190 0.21 -19.85 1.24
C THR A 190 1.18 -19.95 2.41
N SER A 191 0.67 -20.05 3.63
CA SER A 191 1.42 -20.58 4.76
C SER A 191 1.03 -22.03 5.04
N ARG A 192 2.01 -22.92 5.15
CA ARG A 192 1.87 -24.35 5.51
C ARG A 192 2.91 -24.67 6.57
N ASN A 193 2.56 -25.42 7.62
CA ASN A 193 3.45 -25.71 8.76
C ASN A 193 4.11 -24.44 9.37
N SER A 194 3.36 -23.32 9.43
CA SER A 194 3.84 -22.01 9.86
C SER A 194 5.00 -21.41 9.04
N LYS A 195 5.20 -21.83 7.78
CA LYS A 195 6.21 -21.29 6.85
C LYS A 195 5.56 -20.83 5.55
N LEU A 196 6.19 -19.90 4.83
CA LEU A 196 5.75 -19.53 3.48
C LEU A 196 6.00 -20.65 2.48
N TYR A 197 5.04 -20.84 1.58
CA TYR A 197 5.17 -21.67 0.38
C TYR A 197 4.64 -20.91 -0.83
N CYS A 198 5.32 -21.03 -1.96
CA CYS A 198 4.74 -20.69 -3.27
C CYS A 198 4.98 -21.82 -4.27
N GLY A 199 3.95 -22.22 -5.01
CA GLY A 199 4.03 -23.37 -5.89
C GLY A 199 2.94 -23.34 -6.95
N PHE A 200 3.13 -24.15 -7.99
CA PHE A 200 2.17 -24.31 -9.09
C PHE A 200 1.56 -25.72 -9.09
N TYR A 201 1.55 -26.36 -7.91
CA TYR A 201 1.23 -27.76 -7.59
C TYR A 201 2.39 -28.75 -7.78
N ALA A 202 2.83 -29.35 -6.67
CA ALA A 202 3.88 -30.38 -6.62
C ALA A 202 5.24 -29.91 -7.17
N ASN A 203 5.51 -28.61 -7.04
CA ASN A 203 6.75 -27.91 -7.40
C ASN A 203 6.93 -26.69 -6.48
N ASP A 204 6.61 -26.87 -5.21
CA ASP A 204 6.45 -25.79 -4.23
C ASP A 204 7.84 -25.38 -3.70
N VAL A 205 8.16 -24.09 -3.70
CA VAL A 205 9.28 -23.55 -2.92
C VAL A 205 8.84 -23.37 -1.47
N GLU A 206 9.64 -23.89 -0.53
CA GLU A 206 9.47 -23.71 0.92
C GLU A 206 10.39 -22.59 1.43
N GLY A 207 9.85 -21.71 2.26
CA GLY A 207 10.61 -20.71 3.01
C GLY A 207 11.35 -21.29 4.21
N ALA A 208 12.55 -20.82 4.50
CA ALA A 208 13.35 -21.25 5.64
C ALA A 208 12.71 -20.86 6.99
N THR A 209 12.07 -19.70 7.07
CA THR A 209 11.69 -19.05 8.33
C THR A 209 10.26 -19.38 8.78
N THR A 210 10.11 -19.69 10.06
CA THR A 210 8.80 -19.82 10.70
C THR A 210 8.16 -18.44 10.93
N LEU A 211 6.97 -18.24 10.38
CA LEU A 211 6.15 -17.04 10.56
C LEU A 211 5.71 -16.89 12.02
N THR A 212 5.77 -15.65 12.52
CA THR A 212 5.28 -15.29 13.86
C THR A 212 3.83 -14.81 13.77
N MET A 213 2.94 -15.37 14.61
CA MET A 213 1.56 -14.88 14.72
C MET A 213 1.50 -13.53 15.45
N ASN A 214 0.48 -12.72 15.14
CA ASN A 214 0.23 -11.41 15.75
C ASN A 214 1.31 -10.35 15.49
N VAL A 215 1.98 -10.42 14.33
CA VAL A 215 2.94 -9.40 13.87
C VAL A 215 2.72 -9.15 12.38
N TRP A 216 2.61 -7.88 11.98
CA TRP A 216 2.55 -7.49 10.57
C TRP A 216 3.87 -7.84 9.88
N THR A 217 3.76 -8.60 8.80
CA THR A 217 4.89 -9.21 8.08
C THR A 217 4.70 -9.00 6.58
N HIS A 218 5.71 -8.47 5.88
CA HIS A 218 5.67 -8.39 4.41
C HIS A 218 6.08 -9.73 3.81
N VAL A 219 5.32 -10.22 2.84
CA VAL A 219 5.52 -11.52 2.21
C VAL A 219 5.36 -11.40 0.70
N ALA A 220 6.21 -12.06 -0.07
CA ALA A 220 6.06 -12.11 -1.53
C ALA A 220 6.35 -13.50 -2.09
N CYS A 221 5.63 -13.85 -3.16
CA CYS A 221 6.03 -14.87 -4.12
C CYS A 221 6.50 -14.19 -5.42
N VAL A 222 7.69 -14.56 -5.88
CA VAL A 222 8.26 -14.12 -7.15
C VAL A 222 8.44 -15.33 -8.06
N TYR A 223 8.12 -15.17 -9.34
CA TYR A 223 8.53 -16.10 -10.38
C TYR A 223 9.28 -15.38 -11.47
N ASP A 224 10.45 -15.89 -11.87
CA ASP A 224 11.17 -15.42 -13.04
C ASP A 224 11.21 -16.50 -14.14
N SER A 225 10.43 -16.27 -15.20
CA SER A 225 10.39 -17.09 -16.42
C SER A 225 11.68 -17.08 -17.24
N VAL A 226 12.60 -16.14 -17.02
CA VAL A 226 13.92 -16.11 -17.70
C VAL A 226 14.94 -16.98 -16.97
N ARG A 227 14.90 -16.99 -15.63
CA ARG A 227 15.77 -17.83 -14.77
C ARG A 227 15.16 -19.19 -14.43
N LEU A 228 13.85 -19.34 -14.67
CA LEU A 228 13.02 -20.45 -14.19
C LEU A 228 13.10 -20.62 -12.66
N THR A 229 13.04 -19.51 -11.91
CA THR A 229 13.10 -19.52 -10.44
C THR A 229 11.75 -19.17 -9.81
N GLN A 230 11.34 -19.95 -8.80
CA GLN A 230 10.27 -19.64 -7.86
C GLN A 230 10.93 -19.24 -6.53
N GLU A 231 10.50 -18.12 -5.97
CA GLU A 231 11.11 -17.55 -4.76
C GLU A 231 10.03 -17.10 -3.78
N VAL A 232 10.27 -17.33 -2.49
CA VAL A 232 9.49 -16.71 -1.39
C VAL A 232 10.38 -15.74 -0.62
N TRP A 233 9.83 -14.56 -0.35
CA TRP A 233 10.51 -13.46 0.31
C TRP A 233 9.75 -13.07 1.58
N LEU A 234 10.50 -12.79 2.65
CA LEU A 234 9.99 -12.46 3.98
C LEU A 234 10.65 -11.17 4.46
N ASN A 235 9.85 -10.13 4.76
CA ASN A 235 10.31 -8.80 5.14
C ASN A 235 11.42 -8.24 4.20
N GLY A 236 11.29 -8.51 2.90
CA GLY A 236 12.22 -8.03 1.87
C GLY A 236 13.52 -8.83 1.74
N VAL A 237 13.65 -9.96 2.45
CA VAL A 237 14.79 -10.88 2.38
C VAL A 237 14.34 -12.18 1.72
N LEU A 238 15.20 -12.78 0.88
CA LEU A 238 14.94 -14.09 0.26
C LEU A 238 14.92 -15.19 1.33
N ASP A 239 13.78 -15.85 1.49
CA ASP A 239 13.56 -16.91 2.49
C ASP A 239 13.57 -18.31 1.88
N GLY A 240 13.26 -18.45 0.59
CA GLY A 240 13.31 -19.73 -0.13
C GLY A 240 13.45 -19.54 -1.64
N LEU A 241 14.17 -20.46 -2.30
CA LEU A 241 14.44 -20.46 -3.75
C LEU A 241 14.33 -21.89 -4.31
N HIS A 242 13.63 -22.06 -5.43
CA HIS A 242 13.52 -23.29 -6.20
C HIS A 242 13.67 -23.02 -7.70
N SER A 243 14.23 -23.96 -8.46
CA SER A 243 14.27 -23.90 -9.93
C SER A 243 13.16 -24.77 -10.52
N GLY A 244 12.15 -24.15 -11.14
CA GLY A 244 10.90 -24.80 -11.51
C GLY A 244 10.27 -24.32 -12.81
N SER A 245 9.49 -25.22 -13.40
CA SER A 245 8.64 -24.94 -14.56
C SER A 245 7.68 -23.77 -14.27
N PRO A 246 7.30 -22.98 -15.28
CA PRO A 246 6.36 -21.88 -15.10
C PRO A 246 4.96 -22.39 -14.76
N TYR A 247 4.16 -21.52 -14.15
CA TYR A 247 2.71 -21.69 -14.10
C TYR A 247 2.13 -21.74 -15.53
N GLN A 248 1.22 -22.67 -15.78
CA GLN A 248 0.68 -23.00 -17.10
C GLN A 248 -0.86 -22.87 -17.16
N GLY A 249 -1.53 -22.56 -16.05
CA GLY A 249 -2.98 -22.43 -16.00
C GLY A 249 -3.49 -21.24 -16.83
N LEU A 250 -4.45 -21.51 -17.72
CA LEU A 250 -5.05 -20.55 -18.65
C LEU A 250 -6.40 -20.01 -18.14
N TRP A 251 -7.00 -20.67 -17.15
CA TRP A 251 -8.22 -20.23 -16.47
C TRP A 251 -8.23 -20.72 -15.01
N GLY A 252 -9.18 -20.21 -14.23
CA GLY A 252 -9.30 -20.45 -12.80
C GLY A 252 -9.73 -19.18 -12.09
N ALA A 253 -10.45 -19.28 -10.97
CA ALA A 253 -10.70 -18.10 -10.15
C ALA A 253 -9.36 -17.61 -9.55
N THR A 254 -9.14 -16.30 -9.56
CA THR A 254 -8.07 -15.68 -8.78
C THR A 254 -8.63 -15.35 -7.40
N THR A 255 -7.93 -15.74 -6.35
CA THR A 255 -8.38 -15.57 -4.97
C THR A 255 -7.32 -14.88 -4.13
N ILE A 256 -7.73 -13.89 -3.34
CA ILE A 256 -6.89 -13.25 -2.32
C ILE A 256 -7.42 -13.70 -0.96
N GLY A 257 -6.53 -14.13 -0.08
CA GLY A 257 -6.90 -14.69 1.23
C GLY A 257 -7.46 -16.11 1.18
N ALA A 258 -7.28 -16.84 0.08
CA ALA A 258 -7.45 -18.29 0.02
C ALA A 258 -6.64 -18.91 -1.11
N THR A 259 -6.31 -20.20 -0.96
CA THR A 259 -5.74 -21.08 -2.00
C THR A 259 -6.62 -22.30 -2.21
N TYR A 260 -6.61 -22.89 -3.40
CA TYR A 260 -7.40 -24.09 -3.71
C TYR A 260 -6.58 -25.36 -3.47
N SER A 261 -7.07 -26.23 -2.59
CA SER A 261 -6.57 -27.60 -2.41
C SER A 261 -7.57 -28.63 -2.95
N THR A 262 -7.33 -29.92 -2.75
CA THR A 262 -8.15 -31.00 -3.35
C THR A 262 -9.58 -31.02 -2.82
N GLY A 263 -10.46 -30.26 -3.49
CA GLY A 263 -11.89 -30.14 -3.20
C GLY A 263 -12.30 -28.94 -2.33
N ASN A 264 -11.33 -28.24 -1.73
CA ASN A 264 -11.58 -27.20 -0.70
C ASN A 264 -10.85 -25.88 -1.03
N MET A 265 -11.20 -24.83 -0.29
CA MET A 265 -10.46 -23.56 -0.27
C MET A 265 -9.89 -23.31 1.12
N ASP A 266 -8.57 -23.29 1.22
CA ASP A 266 -7.82 -23.02 2.44
C ASP A 266 -7.70 -21.51 2.61
N SER A 267 -8.72 -20.94 3.25
CA SER A 267 -8.79 -19.51 3.56
C SER A 267 -7.73 -19.12 4.58
N PHE A 268 -7.26 -17.87 4.51
CA PHE A 268 -6.39 -17.27 5.52
C PHE A 268 -7.11 -17.16 6.88
N ASN A 269 -6.33 -17.07 7.95
CA ASN A 269 -6.85 -16.78 9.29
C ASN A 269 -6.09 -15.60 9.91
N GLY A 270 -6.67 -14.41 9.81
CA GLY A 270 -6.05 -13.15 10.23
C GLY A 270 -6.24 -12.04 9.21
N TYR A 271 -5.33 -11.06 9.22
CA TYR A 271 -5.47 -9.84 8.43
C TYR A 271 -4.55 -9.84 7.21
N ILE A 272 -5.03 -9.26 6.10
CA ILE A 272 -4.26 -9.03 4.87
C ILE A 272 -4.41 -7.57 4.44
N ASP A 273 -3.34 -6.98 3.92
CA ASP A 273 -3.26 -5.56 3.58
C ASP A 273 -2.30 -5.35 2.38
N GLN A 274 -2.50 -4.26 1.63
CA GLN A 274 -1.70 -3.84 0.47
C GLN A 274 -1.31 -4.96 -0.50
N VAL A 275 -2.27 -5.77 -0.95
CA VAL A 275 -1.95 -6.85 -1.90
C VAL A 275 -1.64 -6.25 -3.26
N ARG A 276 -0.47 -6.60 -3.79
CA ARG A 276 0.03 -6.13 -5.08
C ARG A 276 0.34 -7.30 -6.00
N PHE A 277 0.10 -7.09 -7.28
CA PHE A 277 0.56 -7.93 -8.38
C PHE A 277 1.40 -7.08 -9.33
N GLU A 278 2.51 -7.64 -9.82
CA GLU A 278 3.36 -7.08 -10.87
C GLU A 278 3.62 -8.16 -11.94
N SER A 279 3.49 -7.79 -13.22
CA SER A 279 3.65 -8.67 -14.40
C SER A 279 5.11 -9.03 -14.76
N ARG A 280 6.00 -8.95 -13.76
CA ARG A 280 7.46 -9.10 -13.85
C ARG A 280 8.00 -9.64 -12.53
N ALA A 281 9.20 -10.22 -12.54
CA ALA A 281 9.93 -10.47 -11.30
C ALA A 281 10.48 -9.14 -10.76
N LYS A 282 10.10 -8.77 -9.53
CA LYS A 282 10.76 -7.69 -8.78
C LYS A 282 12.14 -8.17 -8.30
N ASN A 283 13.10 -7.26 -8.20
CA ASN A 283 14.43 -7.58 -7.67
C ASN A 283 14.54 -7.32 -6.16
N SER A 284 15.63 -7.78 -5.55
CA SER A 284 15.88 -7.69 -4.10
C SER A 284 15.76 -6.27 -3.53
N THR A 285 16.19 -5.24 -4.25
CA THR A 285 16.09 -3.84 -3.80
C THR A 285 14.65 -3.34 -3.83
N GLU A 286 13.84 -3.78 -4.79
CA GLU A 286 12.42 -3.43 -4.86
C GLU A 286 11.63 -4.13 -3.75
N LEU A 287 11.84 -5.43 -3.57
CA LEU A 287 11.19 -6.24 -2.52
C LEU A 287 11.58 -5.76 -1.12
N TRP A 288 12.83 -5.31 -0.94
CA TRP A 288 13.28 -4.69 0.30
C TRP A 288 12.71 -3.28 0.51
N ASN A 289 12.50 -2.49 -0.56
CA ASN A 289 11.81 -1.21 -0.44
C ASN A 289 10.34 -1.40 -0.04
N ASP A 290 9.56 -2.25 -0.71
CA ASP A 290 8.14 -2.48 -0.34
C ASP A 290 7.96 -3.06 1.07
N ALA A 291 8.93 -3.85 1.55
CA ALA A 291 8.92 -4.37 2.92
C ALA A 291 9.37 -3.36 3.98
N SER A 292 10.31 -2.46 3.66
CA SER A 292 11.00 -1.65 4.66
C SER A 292 10.79 -0.14 4.55
N LEU A 293 10.70 0.41 3.34
CA LEU A 293 10.59 1.84 3.10
C LEU A 293 9.16 2.28 3.39
N TYR A 294 9.02 3.15 4.37
CA TYR A 294 7.74 3.52 4.93
C TYR A 294 7.22 4.83 4.36
N VAL A 295 8.09 5.86 4.30
CA VAL A 295 7.90 7.06 3.46
C VAL A 295 9.23 7.49 2.86
N TYR A 296 9.17 8.15 1.70
CA TYR A 296 10.29 8.84 1.09
C TYR A 296 9.82 10.17 0.47
N TYR A 297 10.42 11.29 0.87
CA TYR A 297 10.24 12.57 0.21
C TYR A 297 11.54 13.03 -0.42
N SER A 298 11.56 13.06 -1.74
CA SER A 298 12.69 13.59 -2.52
C SER A 298 12.63 15.11 -2.70
N PHE A 299 11.47 15.74 -2.44
CA PHE A 299 11.17 17.18 -2.61
C PHE A 299 11.52 17.79 -3.99
N ASN A 300 11.91 16.96 -4.97
CA ASN A 300 12.53 17.37 -6.24
C ASN A 300 11.62 18.19 -7.16
N ASP A 301 10.30 18.15 -6.96
CA ASP A 301 9.29 18.97 -7.65
C ASP A 301 8.71 20.09 -6.75
N GLY A 302 9.14 20.17 -5.49
CA GLY A 302 8.59 21.07 -4.47
C GLY A 302 7.28 20.60 -3.83
N SER A 303 6.81 19.39 -4.14
CA SER A 303 5.64 18.79 -3.50
C SER A 303 5.98 18.13 -2.15
N LEU A 304 4.94 17.65 -1.47
CA LEU A 304 5.04 16.78 -0.29
C LEU A 304 4.47 15.38 -0.58
N LEU A 305 4.53 14.95 -1.84
CA LEU A 305 4.06 13.63 -2.25
C LEU A 305 5.05 12.54 -1.82
N ASP A 306 4.54 11.45 -1.26
CA ASP A 306 5.35 10.29 -0.91
C ASP A 306 5.84 9.61 -2.20
N ASN A 307 7.15 9.57 -2.36
CA ASN A 307 7.87 8.83 -3.39
C ASN A 307 8.17 7.38 -2.97
N GLY A 308 7.79 6.99 -1.75
CA GLY A 308 7.80 5.62 -1.24
C GLY A 308 6.58 4.79 -1.68
N PRO A 309 6.49 3.53 -1.24
CA PRO A 309 5.49 2.58 -1.73
C PRO A 309 4.07 2.78 -1.15
N ASN A 310 3.88 3.70 -0.19
CA ASN A 310 2.67 3.73 0.64
C ASN A 310 1.75 4.94 0.39
N GLY A 311 2.21 5.96 -0.34
CA GLY A 311 1.40 7.13 -0.71
C GLY A 311 1.06 8.06 0.46
N ILE A 312 1.89 8.06 1.50
CA ILE A 312 1.65 8.77 2.77
C ILE A 312 2.01 10.26 2.62
N ASN A 313 1.22 10.99 1.84
CA ASN A 313 1.51 12.37 1.46
C ASN A 313 1.52 13.33 2.67
N GLY A 314 2.56 14.17 2.75
CA GLY A 314 2.69 15.19 3.76
C GLY A 314 1.82 16.42 3.48
N THR A 315 1.49 17.17 4.53
CA THR A 315 0.75 18.44 4.47
C THR A 315 1.57 19.57 5.09
N ALA A 316 1.61 20.72 4.41
CA ALA A 316 2.32 21.90 4.89
C ALA A 316 1.49 22.69 5.91
N SER A 317 2.15 23.20 6.95
CA SER A 317 1.64 24.27 7.81
C SER A 317 2.62 25.45 7.74
N GLY A 318 2.11 26.66 7.50
CA GLY A 318 2.94 27.82 7.17
C GLY A 318 3.49 27.78 5.73
N VAL A 319 4.56 28.54 5.47
CA VAL A 319 5.16 28.64 4.13
C VAL A 319 6.37 27.72 4.03
N LEU A 320 6.32 26.80 3.07
CA LEU A 320 7.47 26.02 2.63
C LEU A 320 7.89 26.49 1.24
N THR A 321 9.19 26.62 1.00
CA THR A 321 9.75 27.13 -0.27
C THR A 321 10.69 26.11 -0.88
N SER A 322 10.47 25.73 -2.14
CA SER A 322 11.39 24.81 -2.83
C SER A 322 12.65 25.55 -3.28
N ILE A 323 13.83 25.07 -2.86
CA ILE A 323 15.14 25.65 -3.17
C ILE A 323 16.03 24.65 -3.94
N ILE A 324 17.27 25.01 -4.26
CA ILE A 324 18.27 24.05 -4.76
C ILE A 324 18.65 23.12 -3.60
N GLY A 325 18.55 21.80 -3.81
CA GLY A 325 18.84 20.81 -2.77
C GLY A 325 20.27 20.30 -2.75
N ARG A 326 20.48 19.22 -2.01
CA ARG A 326 21.64 18.32 -2.11
C ARG A 326 21.49 17.42 -3.34
N ILE A 327 20.27 17.00 -3.66
CA ILE A 327 19.82 16.55 -4.98
C ILE A 327 18.84 17.61 -5.51
N ASN A 328 18.51 17.61 -6.80
CA ASN A 328 17.93 18.72 -7.59
C ASN A 328 17.19 19.84 -6.80
N ARG A 329 16.14 19.51 -6.04
CA ARG A 329 15.38 20.50 -5.23
C ARG A 329 15.05 20.00 -3.83
N ALA A 330 15.26 20.86 -2.84
CA ALA A 330 14.95 20.63 -1.44
C ALA A 330 13.79 21.50 -0.94
N ILE A 331 13.24 21.20 0.23
CA ILE A 331 12.18 22.00 0.88
C ILE A 331 12.75 22.85 2.03
N GLN A 332 12.57 24.18 1.93
CA GLN A 332 13.00 25.14 2.93
C GLN A 332 11.85 25.56 3.84
N PHE A 333 12.09 25.53 5.15
CA PHE A 333 11.15 25.93 6.19
C PHE A 333 11.26 27.43 6.47
N SER A 334 10.14 28.16 6.37
CA SER A 334 10.04 29.50 6.95
C SER A 334 9.87 29.41 8.48
N SER A 335 10.15 30.51 9.19
CA SER A 335 9.92 30.58 10.64
C SER A 335 8.49 30.14 11.02
N GLY A 336 8.40 29.14 11.91
CA GLY A 336 7.13 28.56 12.37
C GLY A 336 6.52 27.47 11.49
N SER A 337 6.97 27.30 10.24
CA SER A 337 6.42 26.29 9.32
C SER A 337 6.81 24.85 9.69
N TYR A 338 6.04 23.87 9.20
CA TYR A 338 6.31 22.43 9.37
C TYR A 338 5.58 21.57 8.34
N ILE A 339 6.00 20.31 8.22
CA ILE A 339 5.25 19.25 7.55
C ILE A 339 4.60 18.37 8.61
N TYR A 340 3.33 18.04 8.43
CA TYR A 340 2.56 17.10 9.26
C TYR A 340 1.73 16.15 8.38
N TYR A 341 1.03 15.21 9.01
CA TYR A 341 0.20 14.19 8.34
C TYR A 341 -1.24 14.33 8.83
N THR A 342 -2.22 14.13 7.93
CA THR A 342 -3.66 14.26 8.23
C THR A 342 -4.20 13.15 9.13
N TYR A 343 -3.48 12.03 9.21
CA TYR A 343 -3.77 10.87 10.05
C TYR A 343 -2.52 10.53 10.89
N ALA A 344 -2.55 9.42 11.62
CA ALA A 344 -1.44 8.89 12.40
C ALA A 344 -0.75 7.72 11.66
N PRO A 345 -0.04 7.95 10.53
CA PRO A 345 0.32 6.87 9.64
C PRO A 345 1.50 6.03 10.11
N PHE A 346 2.10 6.28 11.28
CA PHE A 346 3.27 5.52 11.74
C PHE A 346 2.86 4.49 12.78
N TYR A 347 2.19 3.41 12.34
CA TYR A 347 1.78 2.30 13.22
C TYR A 347 2.96 1.71 14.01
N PHE A 348 4.09 1.46 13.33
CA PHE A 348 5.23 0.78 13.92
C PHE A 348 5.94 1.58 15.03
N LEU A 349 5.90 2.93 14.97
CA LEU A 349 6.40 3.80 16.05
C LEU A 349 5.53 3.72 17.32
N GLY A 350 4.34 3.13 17.22
CA GLY A 350 3.48 2.78 18.35
C GLY A 350 3.87 1.50 19.08
N ILE A 351 4.79 0.69 18.53
CA ILE A 351 5.15 -0.63 19.03
C ILE A 351 6.43 -0.56 19.87
N ASN A 352 6.38 -1.09 21.09
CA ASN A 352 7.54 -1.20 21.98
C ASN A 352 8.68 -1.97 21.29
N ASN A 353 9.91 -1.47 21.43
CA ASN A 353 11.14 -2.06 20.89
C ASN A 353 11.22 -2.25 19.37
N HIS A 354 10.24 -1.82 18.58
CA HIS A 354 10.27 -1.99 17.12
C HIS A 354 11.41 -1.19 16.51
N ALA A 355 12.20 -1.84 15.64
CA ALA A 355 13.37 -1.23 15.03
C ALA A 355 12.96 -0.23 13.95
N PHE A 356 13.66 0.88 13.80
CA PHE A 356 13.34 1.87 12.77
C PHE A 356 14.58 2.63 12.31
N SER A 357 14.44 3.35 11.20
CA SER A 357 15.45 4.30 10.74
C SER A 357 14.81 5.54 10.14
N ILE A 358 15.44 6.69 10.35
CA ILE A 358 15.10 7.97 9.74
C ILE A 358 16.39 8.50 9.12
N SER A 359 16.35 8.84 7.83
CA SER A 359 17.49 9.39 7.10
C SER A 359 17.08 10.70 6.44
N LEU A 360 17.91 11.74 6.53
CA LEU A 360 17.65 13.01 5.86
C LEU A 360 18.93 13.79 5.60
N TRP A 361 18.94 14.58 4.54
CA TRP A 361 19.87 15.69 4.39
C TRP A 361 19.27 16.94 5.02
N VAL A 362 20.07 17.66 5.82
CA VAL A 362 19.67 18.92 6.47
C VAL A 362 20.68 20.02 6.20
N GLN A 363 20.17 21.23 5.99
CA GLN A 363 20.95 22.47 5.88
C GLN A 363 20.34 23.53 6.80
N PRO A 364 20.82 23.67 8.06
CA PRO A 364 20.42 24.78 8.93
C PRO A 364 20.88 26.12 8.35
N THR A 365 20.10 27.19 8.49
CA THR A 365 20.45 28.51 7.93
C THR A 365 20.26 29.65 8.96
N GLY A 366 20.86 30.81 8.68
CA GLY A 366 20.79 31.96 9.58
C GLY A 366 21.67 31.80 10.82
N SER A 367 21.06 31.53 11.97
CA SER A 367 21.72 31.41 13.29
C SER A 367 21.11 30.26 14.09
N TYR A 368 21.91 29.58 14.91
CA TYR A 368 21.41 28.49 15.74
C TYR A 368 20.33 28.94 16.74
N ALA A 369 19.30 28.12 16.85
CA ALA A 369 18.22 28.21 17.83
C ALA A 369 17.94 26.79 18.37
N ALA A 370 17.17 26.70 19.46
CA ALA A 370 16.58 25.40 19.82
C ALA A 370 15.49 25.08 18.79
N SER A 371 15.67 23.97 18.05
CA SER A 371 14.83 23.63 16.90
C SER A 371 14.57 22.12 16.86
N THR A 372 13.33 21.76 16.56
CA THR A 372 12.90 20.38 16.39
C THR A 372 13.04 19.99 14.92
N LEU A 373 13.83 18.95 14.61
CA LEU A 373 13.99 18.44 13.25
C LEU A 373 12.93 17.39 12.93
N VAL A 374 12.78 16.41 13.83
CA VAL A 374 11.77 15.35 13.76
C VAL A 374 11.13 15.20 15.13
N PHE A 375 9.80 15.22 15.14
CA PHE A 375 8.94 15.08 16.32
C PHE A 375 7.96 13.92 16.11
N VAL A 376 7.63 13.18 17.17
CA VAL A 376 6.70 12.04 17.12
C VAL A 376 5.74 12.10 18.29
N GLU A 377 4.44 11.91 18.03
CA GLU A 377 3.39 12.00 19.06
C GLU A 377 2.20 11.05 18.89
N GLN A 378 1.55 10.79 20.01
CA GLN A 378 0.16 10.41 20.17
C GLN A 378 -0.56 11.66 20.72
N LEU A 379 -1.37 12.31 19.89
CA LEU A 379 -2.00 13.61 20.19
C LEU A 379 -2.51 13.71 21.64
N ALA A 380 -1.86 14.58 22.42
CA ALA A 380 -2.14 14.92 23.82
C ALA A 380 -1.81 13.90 24.95
N SER A 381 -1.16 12.75 24.68
CA SER A 381 -0.78 11.81 25.78
C SER A 381 0.65 11.26 25.75
N TRP A 382 1.33 11.20 24.60
CA TRP A 382 2.73 10.75 24.50
C TRP A 382 3.43 11.55 23.40
N CYS A 383 4.64 12.07 23.64
CA CYS A 383 5.39 12.81 22.63
C CYS A 383 6.89 12.91 22.92
N VAL A 384 7.70 12.78 21.86
CA VAL A 384 9.17 12.81 21.91
C VAL A 384 9.72 13.59 20.71
N HIS A 385 10.69 14.48 20.95
CA HIS A 385 11.45 15.12 19.89
C HIS A 385 12.58 14.17 19.45
N PHE A 386 12.32 13.34 18.44
CA PHE A 386 13.22 12.29 17.95
C PHE A 386 14.59 12.82 17.52
N LEU A 387 14.62 13.98 16.84
CA LEU A 387 15.84 14.69 16.46
C LEU A 387 15.67 16.20 16.72
N VAL A 388 16.63 16.82 17.41
CA VAL A 388 16.65 18.25 17.71
C VAL A 388 18.04 18.86 17.52
N MET A 389 18.08 20.16 17.25
CA MET A 389 19.28 20.98 17.32
C MET A 389 19.16 21.94 18.52
N ASN A 390 20.23 22.10 19.30
CA ASN A 390 20.25 23.07 20.40
C ASN A 390 20.72 24.47 19.95
N SER A 391 20.63 25.48 20.82
CA SER A 391 21.02 26.86 20.53
C SER A 391 22.51 27.09 20.27
N ALA A 392 23.36 26.08 20.42
CA ALA A 392 24.76 26.09 20.00
C ALA A 392 25.01 25.24 18.73
N GLY A 393 23.96 24.76 18.08
CA GLY A 393 23.99 24.03 16.82
C GLY A 393 24.25 22.52 16.94
N TYR A 394 24.42 21.98 18.15
CA TYR A 394 24.60 20.53 18.34
C TYR A 394 23.31 19.78 18.04
N LEU A 395 23.44 18.72 17.24
CA LEU A 395 22.41 17.71 17.05
C LEU A 395 22.33 16.78 18.28
N SER A 396 21.12 16.40 18.68
CA SER A 396 20.87 15.33 19.65
C SER A 396 19.70 14.46 19.19
N ALA A 397 19.80 13.15 19.43
CA ALA A 397 18.79 12.14 19.10
C ALA A 397 18.25 11.50 20.39
N TYR A 398 16.93 11.27 20.44
CA TYR A 398 16.23 10.91 21.67
C TYR A 398 15.15 9.83 21.49
N LEU A 399 15.01 8.96 22.49
CA LEU A 399 13.89 8.04 22.68
C LEU A 399 13.43 7.98 24.13
N TRP A 400 12.24 7.39 24.33
CA TRP A 400 11.58 7.27 25.62
C TRP A 400 11.61 5.83 26.16
N ILE A 401 11.87 5.69 27.46
CA ILE A 401 11.88 4.42 28.21
C ILE A 401 11.03 4.48 29.49
N GLY A 402 10.17 5.50 29.63
CA GLY A 402 9.70 6.01 30.93
C GLY A 402 10.54 7.18 31.45
N SER A 403 11.70 7.40 30.84
CA SER A 403 12.53 8.61 30.91
C SER A 403 13.21 8.83 29.55
N VAL A 404 13.98 9.90 29.40
CA VAL A 404 14.68 10.22 28.15
C VAL A 404 16.04 9.50 28.08
N VAL A 405 16.25 8.74 27.01
CA VAL A 405 17.57 8.21 26.60
C VAL A 405 18.05 8.99 25.37
N SER A 406 19.34 9.27 25.29
CA SER A 406 19.89 10.17 24.28
C SER A 406 21.29 9.81 23.79
N THR A 407 21.60 10.24 22.57
CA THR A 407 22.99 10.41 22.12
C THR A 407 23.17 11.74 21.38
N ASN A 408 24.41 12.22 21.32
CA ASN A 408 24.75 13.52 20.73
C ASN A 408 25.49 13.37 19.40
N GLY A 409 25.18 14.26 18.47
CA GLY A 409 25.88 14.46 17.21
C GLY A 409 26.89 15.61 17.28
N PRO A 410 27.44 16.03 16.13
CA PRO A 410 28.27 17.22 16.01
C PRO A 410 27.41 18.50 16.02
N ILE A 411 28.08 19.65 15.98
CA ILE A 411 27.47 20.91 15.52
C ILE A 411 27.14 20.77 14.04
N LEU A 412 25.90 21.04 13.64
CA LEU A 412 25.48 21.05 12.24
C LEU A 412 25.95 22.34 11.55
N PRO A 413 26.81 22.31 10.52
CA PRO A 413 27.34 23.50 9.88
C PRO A 413 26.25 24.33 9.16
N LEU A 414 26.16 25.61 9.51
CA LEU A 414 25.25 26.56 8.83
C LEU A 414 25.50 26.63 7.32
N ASN A 415 24.42 26.69 6.56
CA ASN A 415 24.36 26.78 5.10
C ASN A 415 25.06 25.61 4.37
N SER A 416 25.38 24.50 5.06
CA SER A 416 26.06 23.34 4.48
C SER A 416 25.22 22.06 4.67
N TRP A 417 25.01 21.32 3.58
CA TRP A 417 24.26 20.05 3.60
C TRP A 417 25.00 18.99 4.44
N THR A 418 24.30 18.43 5.42
CA THR A 418 24.78 17.34 6.27
C THR A 418 23.77 16.20 6.25
N HIS A 419 24.19 14.97 5.96
CA HIS A 419 23.32 13.81 6.06
C HIS A 419 23.29 13.30 7.51
N ILE A 420 22.09 13.17 8.07
CA ILE A 420 21.82 12.50 9.33
C ILE A 420 21.15 11.16 9.01
N GLY A 421 21.74 10.07 9.49
CA GLY A 421 21.07 8.79 9.62
C GLY A 421 20.82 8.50 11.10
N TYR A 422 19.60 8.19 11.48
CA TYR A 422 19.19 7.92 12.85
C TYR A 422 18.47 6.57 12.88
N THR A 423 19.12 5.54 13.43
CA THR A 423 18.55 4.20 13.53
C THR A 423 18.31 3.82 15.00
N TYR A 424 17.39 2.89 15.20
CA TYR A 424 17.15 2.24 16.48
C TYR A 424 16.86 0.75 16.31
N SER A 425 17.41 -0.07 17.20
CA SER A 425 16.93 -1.42 17.50
C SER A 425 17.15 -1.78 18.96
N LEU A 426 16.45 -2.81 19.46
CA LEU A 426 16.60 -3.29 20.85
C LEU A 426 18.06 -3.69 21.19
N SER A 427 18.79 -4.24 20.22
CA SER A 427 20.20 -4.67 20.39
C SER A 427 21.20 -3.52 20.37
N ASN A 428 20.97 -2.52 19.51
CA ASN A 428 21.93 -1.43 19.29
C ASN A 428 21.60 -0.14 20.04
N GLY A 429 20.34 0.01 20.47
CA GLY A 429 19.78 1.27 20.96
C GLY A 429 19.76 2.29 19.83
N ILE A 430 19.97 3.57 20.17
CA ILE A 430 20.12 4.60 19.16
C ILE A 430 21.51 4.46 18.51
N GLN A 431 21.57 4.53 17.19
CA GLN A 431 22.78 4.84 16.44
C GLN A 431 22.58 6.12 15.63
N LEU A 432 23.53 7.04 15.74
CA LEU A 432 23.52 8.32 15.04
C LEU A 432 24.70 8.35 14.05
N TYR A 433 24.36 8.50 12.77
CA TYR A 433 25.26 8.53 11.64
C TYR A 433 25.32 9.93 11.04
N ILE A 434 26.52 10.40 10.70
CA ILE A 434 26.76 11.68 10.03
C ILE A 434 27.52 11.40 8.74
N ASN A 435 27.00 11.87 7.60
CA ASN A 435 27.60 11.69 6.28
C ASN A 435 27.99 10.21 5.99
N GLY A 436 27.14 9.28 6.43
CA GLY A 436 27.31 7.83 6.21
C GLY A 436 28.32 7.14 7.14
N ALA A 437 28.89 7.83 8.12
CA ALA A 437 29.74 7.26 9.16
C ALA A 437 29.02 7.24 10.52
N LEU A 438 29.14 6.14 11.27
CA LEU A 438 28.63 6.06 12.64
C LEU A 438 29.38 7.09 13.50
N TYR A 439 28.65 7.99 14.13
CA TYR A 439 29.20 9.08 14.95
C TYR A 439 29.07 8.78 16.44
N SER A 440 27.91 8.28 16.88
CA SER A 440 27.67 7.94 18.28
C SER A 440 26.55 6.90 18.44
N THR A 441 26.50 6.25 19.60
CA THR A 441 25.45 5.28 19.95
C THR A 441 25.25 5.21 21.47
N THR A 442 24.08 4.75 21.90
CA THR A 442 23.76 4.49 23.32
C THR A 442 24.13 3.08 23.78
N GLY A 443 24.27 2.13 22.84
CA GLY A 443 24.10 0.71 23.14
C GLY A 443 22.63 0.32 23.40
N GLY A 444 22.34 -0.99 23.37
CA GLY A 444 20.99 -1.56 23.46
C GLY A 444 20.17 -1.13 24.69
N PHE A 445 18.91 -0.76 24.45
CA PHE A 445 17.91 -0.47 25.48
C PHE A 445 16.49 -0.70 24.95
N SER A 446 15.51 -0.83 25.83
CA SER A 446 14.10 -1.05 25.47
C SER A 446 13.33 0.26 25.22
N PHE A 447 12.96 0.55 23.97
CA PHE A 447 12.06 1.66 23.63
C PHE A 447 10.61 1.43 24.10
N SER A 448 10.08 2.39 24.86
CA SER A 448 8.69 2.42 25.35
C SER A 448 7.84 3.36 24.50
N ALA A 449 7.06 2.78 23.60
CA ALA A 449 6.14 3.46 22.69
C ALA A 449 4.78 3.79 23.36
N SER A 450 3.85 4.33 22.57
CA SER A 450 2.50 4.71 23.00
C SER A 450 1.49 3.55 23.07
N GLY A 451 1.72 2.46 22.32
CA GLY A 451 0.75 1.39 22.07
C GLY A 451 -0.27 1.66 20.96
N VAL A 452 -0.18 2.78 20.21
CA VAL A 452 -1.11 3.16 19.13
C VAL A 452 -0.38 3.80 17.93
N PRO A 453 -1.00 3.90 16.74
CA PRO A 453 -0.39 4.60 15.60
C PRO A 453 0.02 6.04 15.91
N MET A 454 1.15 6.47 15.36
CA MET A 454 1.78 7.75 15.70
C MET A 454 1.71 8.77 14.57
N TYR A 455 1.69 10.04 14.96
CA TYR A 455 1.96 11.17 14.08
C TYR A 455 3.46 11.47 14.10
N MET A 456 3.97 11.98 12.98
CA MET A 456 5.29 12.60 12.90
C MET A 456 5.13 14.08 12.48
N ILE A 457 6.01 14.96 12.92
CA ILE A 457 6.07 16.35 12.45
C ILE A 457 7.53 16.68 12.11
N LEU A 458 7.74 17.36 10.98
CA LEU A 458 9.07 17.73 10.47
C LEU A 458 9.27 19.24 10.53
N GLY A 459 10.43 19.65 11.07
CA GLY A 459 10.83 21.06 11.17
C GLY A 459 10.19 21.87 12.31
N ASN A 460 9.31 21.29 13.13
CA ASN A 460 8.73 21.92 14.31
C ASN A 460 8.14 20.84 15.24
N ASP A 461 7.77 21.21 16.48
CA ASP A 461 6.92 20.42 17.38
C ASP A 461 5.45 20.92 17.38
N GLY A 462 5.17 22.03 16.71
CA GLY A 462 3.84 22.63 16.62
C GLY A 462 3.39 23.36 17.90
N GLY A 463 4.34 23.78 18.74
CA GLY A 463 4.08 24.49 20.01
C GLY A 463 4.02 23.57 21.23
N ARG A 464 4.50 22.32 21.11
CA ARG A 464 4.38 21.27 22.13
C ARG A 464 5.62 21.23 23.04
N THR A 465 6.02 22.38 23.55
CA THR A 465 7.29 22.58 24.30
C THR A 465 7.40 21.82 25.63
N SER A 466 6.33 21.15 26.07
CA SER A 466 6.30 20.26 27.24
C SER A 466 6.68 18.81 26.94
N CYS A 467 6.86 18.44 25.67
CA CYS A 467 7.27 17.10 25.25
C CYS A 467 8.73 16.81 25.61
N SER A 468 9.19 15.57 25.41
CA SER A 468 10.52 15.14 25.90
C SER A 468 11.59 15.11 24.78
N PRO A 469 12.80 15.65 25.01
CA PRO A 469 13.19 16.53 26.10
C PRO A 469 12.46 17.89 26.04
N GLY A 470 12.32 18.57 27.17
CA GLY A 470 11.57 19.83 27.32
C GLY A 470 12.19 21.08 26.68
N PHE A 471 12.76 20.95 25.49
CA PHE A 471 13.22 22.03 24.63
C PHE A 471 13.08 21.63 23.16
N GLY A 472 12.71 22.60 22.34
CA GLY A 472 12.46 22.43 20.91
C GLY A 472 12.09 23.77 20.30
N GLY A 473 11.53 23.75 19.10
CA GLY A 473 11.03 24.94 18.42
C GLY A 473 11.00 24.79 16.89
N PRO A 474 10.69 25.87 16.17
CA PRO A 474 10.77 25.87 14.72
C PRO A 474 12.22 25.72 14.25
N PHE A 475 12.41 24.90 13.22
CA PHE A 475 13.64 24.85 12.43
C PHE A 475 13.71 26.02 11.45
N THR A 476 14.92 26.42 11.07
CA THR A 476 15.16 27.41 10.02
C THR A 476 16.31 26.90 9.18
N GLY A 477 16.00 26.56 7.92
CA GLY A 477 16.86 25.78 7.06
C GLY A 477 16.04 24.96 6.07
N ALA A 478 16.67 23.99 5.42
CA ALA A 478 16.03 23.10 4.47
C ALA A 478 16.28 21.61 4.80
N PHE A 479 15.32 20.77 4.43
CA PHE A 479 15.46 19.31 4.36
C PHE A 479 15.47 18.87 2.91
N ASP A 480 16.21 17.81 2.65
CA ASP A 480 16.26 17.13 1.37
C ASP A 480 16.30 15.61 1.58
N GLU A 481 15.81 14.85 0.60
CA GLU A 481 15.96 13.39 0.54
C GLU A 481 15.65 12.69 1.90
N PHE A 482 14.40 12.83 2.36
CA PHE A 482 13.92 12.33 3.65
C PHE A 482 13.34 10.92 3.53
N TYR A 483 13.86 9.96 4.29
CA TYR A 483 13.45 8.55 4.31
C TYR A 483 13.05 8.12 5.73
N VAL A 484 12.03 7.27 5.83
CA VAL A 484 11.73 6.50 7.06
C VAL A 484 11.59 5.03 6.70
N HIS A 485 12.26 4.15 7.47
CA HIS A 485 12.11 2.71 7.37
C HIS A 485 11.57 2.10 8.67
N ASN A 486 10.76 1.05 8.56
CA ASN A 486 10.24 0.24 9.67
C ASN A 486 11.28 -0.79 10.20
N CYS A 487 12.56 -0.57 9.94
CA CYS A 487 13.64 -1.46 10.35
C CYS A 487 14.92 -0.66 10.65
N GLU A 488 15.86 -1.28 11.36
CA GLU A 488 17.23 -0.74 11.47
C GLU A 488 17.97 -0.92 10.14
N LEU A 489 18.45 0.17 9.55
CA LEU A 489 19.35 0.15 8.42
C LEU A 489 20.76 -0.21 8.86
N THR A 490 21.42 -1.08 8.11
CA THR A 490 22.85 -1.34 8.32
C THR A 490 23.69 -0.11 7.98
N ALA A 491 24.90 -0.04 8.55
CA ALA A 491 25.88 1.00 8.24
C ALA A 491 26.28 1.10 6.74
N SER A 492 25.96 0.09 5.90
CA SER A 492 26.14 0.17 4.44
C SER A 492 24.94 0.86 3.76
N GLN A 493 23.71 0.57 4.18
CA GLN A 493 22.49 1.24 3.69
C GLN A 493 22.47 2.72 4.07
N VAL A 494 22.78 3.06 5.33
CA VAL A 494 22.90 4.47 5.76
C VAL A 494 24.02 5.20 5.01
N ARG A 495 25.09 4.50 4.59
CA ARG A 495 26.14 5.08 3.75
C ARG A 495 25.68 5.32 2.31
N ALA A 496 24.80 4.48 1.76
CA ALA A 496 24.22 4.69 0.44
C ALA A 496 23.33 5.94 0.41
N LEU A 497 22.41 6.11 1.39
CA LEU A 497 21.58 7.31 1.51
C LEU A 497 22.40 8.60 1.76
N ALA A 498 23.59 8.46 2.35
CA ALA A 498 24.55 9.55 2.53
C ALA A 498 25.48 9.81 1.33
N ASN A 499 25.44 9.00 0.27
CA ASN A 499 26.19 9.20 -0.97
C ASN A 499 25.32 8.96 -2.22
N PRO A 500 24.19 9.69 -2.38
CA PRO A 500 23.37 9.66 -3.57
C PRO A 500 23.89 10.61 -4.67
#